data_AF-A0A940XAI6-F1
#
_entry.id   AF-A0A940XAI6-F1
#
_cell.length_a   1.000
_cell.length_b   1.000
_cell.length_c   1.000
_cell.angle_alpha   90.00
_cell.angle_beta   90.00
_cell.angle_gamma   90.00
#
_symmetry.space_group_name_H-M   'P 1'
#
loop_
_entity.id
_entity.type
_entity.pdbx_description
1 polymer ?
#
loop_
_entity_poly.entity_id
_entity_poly.type
_entity_poly.pdbx_seq_one_letter_code
_entity_poly.pdbx_strand_id
1 'polypeptide(L)'
;MDTHDFNDGMKVTQNGEFGVVVKAESDWPNKYGIIRWDNSRENDLEDWRGQFGTFIQLGGKILDENYSFKFINDDGSLKNK
;
A
#
# COMPACT_ATOMS: atom_id res chain seq x y z
N MET A 1 -9.67 18.81 -5.67
CA MET A 1 -8.34 18.47 -6.19
C MET A 1 -8.20 16.99 -5.94
N ASP A 2 -8.56 16.18 -6.94
CA ASP A 2 -8.39 14.74 -6.86
C ASP A 2 -6.90 14.47 -7.01
N THR A 3 -6.25 14.17 -5.88
CA THR A 3 -4.81 13.88 -5.85
C THR A 3 -4.59 12.57 -6.58
N HIS A 4 -3.86 12.64 -7.71
CA HIS A 4 -3.41 11.47 -8.50
C HIS A 4 -2.21 10.80 -7.82
N ASP A 5 -2.31 10.55 -6.52
CA ASP A 5 -1.21 10.05 -5.72
C ASP A 5 -1.72 9.02 -4.70
N PHE A 6 -0.78 8.26 -4.15
CA PHE A 6 -1.08 7.38 -3.02
C PHE A 6 -1.48 8.21 -1.79
N ASN A 7 -2.30 7.61 -0.93
CA ASN A 7 -2.62 8.12 0.39
C ASN A 7 -2.35 7.02 1.42
N ASP A 8 -1.98 7.40 2.64
CA ASP A 8 -1.86 6.48 3.77
C ASP A 8 -3.15 5.68 3.98
N GLY A 9 -3.01 4.39 4.29
CA GLY A 9 -4.12 3.46 4.48
C GLY A 9 -4.82 3.00 3.19
N MET A 10 -4.41 3.50 2.02
CA MET A 10 -4.99 3.06 0.75
C MET A 10 -4.72 1.57 0.53
N LYS A 11 -5.79 0.78 0.39
CA LYS A 11 -5.71 -0.65 0.09
C LYS A 11 -5.58 -0.83 -1.41
N VAL A 12 -4.59 -1.61 -1.84
CA VAL A 12 -4.24 -1.78 -3.26
C VAL A 12 -4.00 -3.23 -3.63
N THR A 13 -4.13 -3.54 -4.91
CA THR A 13 -3.72 -4.83 -5.47
C THR A 13 -2.96 -4.63 -6.77
N GLN A 14 -1.97 -5.48 -7.02
CA GLN A 14 -1.27 -5.57 -8.30
C GLN A 14 -0.96 -7.05 -8.55
N ASN A 15 -1.25 -7.55 -9.76
CA ASN A 15 -0.96 -8.94 -10.16
C ASN A 15 -1.45 -10.05 -9.19
N GLY A 16 -2.52 -9.80 -8.43
CA GLY A 16 -3.08 -10.75 -7.46
C GLY A 16 -2.42 -10.71 -6.08
N GLU A 17 -1.46 -9.81 -5.86
CA GLU A 17 -0.95 -9.45 -4.55
C GLU A 17 -1.76 -8.29 -3.99
N PHE A 18 -1.92 -8.25 -2.66
CA PHE A 18 -2.77 -7.29 -1.96
C PHE A 18 -1.92 -6.58 -0.92
N GLY A 19 -2.06 -5.28 -0.75
CA GLY A 19 -1.25 -4.51 0.18
C GLY A 19 -1.93 -3.23 0.62
N VAL A 20 -1.30 -2.58 1.59
CA VAL A 20 -1.74 -1.28 2.11
C VAL A 20 -0.61 -0.27 2.00
N VAL A 21 -0.94 0.95 1.59
CA VAL A 21 0.01 2.06 1.63
C VAL A 21 0.23 2.43 3.08
N VAL A 22 1.48 2.37 3.53
CA VAL A 22 1.88 2.72 4.89
C VAL A 22 2.68 4.01 4.90
N LYS A 23 2.55 4.76 5.99
CA LYS A 23 3.43 5.90 6.28
C LYS A 23 4.84 5.43 6.64
N ALA A 24 5.85 5.95 5.97
CA ALA A 24 7.24 5.86 6.39
C ALA A 24 7.68 7.14 7.11
N GLU A 25 8.55 7.02 8.12
CA GLU A 25 9.10 8.19 8.84
C GLU A 25 9.87 9.16 7.92
N SER A 26 10.34 8.67 6.77
CA SER A 26 11.00 9.48 5.73
C SER A 26 10.04 10.20 4.78
N ASP A 27 8.72 10.02 4.94
CA ASP A 27 7.72 10.61 4.04
C ASP A 27 7.52 12.09 4.38
N TRP A 28 8.38 12.94 3.80
CA TRP A 28 8.37 14.38 4.01
C TRP A 28 7.87 15.14 2.77
N PRO A 29 6.93 16.07 2.95
CA PRO A 29 5.60 15.81 3.48
C PRO A 29 4.70 15.31 2.34
N ASN A 30 4.06 14.14 2.52
CA ASN A 30 3.04 13.59 1.60
C ASN A 30 3.54 12.83 0.37
N LYS A 31 4.78 12.33 0.36
CA LYS A 31 5.16 11.30 -0.62
C LYS A 31 4.78 9.94 -0.09
N TYR A 32 3.49 9.62 -0.13
CA TYR A 32 3.02 8.27 0.14
C TYR A 32 3.31 7.35 -1.05
N GLY A 33 3.29 6.04 -0.80
CA GLY A 33 3.58 5.04 -1.83
C GLY A 33 4.49 3.92 -1.35
N ILE A 34 4.89 3.86 -0.08
CA ILE A 34 5.40 2.62 0.47
C ILE A 34 4.23 1.66 0.63
N ILE A 35 4.26 0.53 -0.07
CA ILE A 35 3.22 -0.51 0.03
C ILE A 35 3.75 -1.64 0.90
N ARG A 36 2.98 -2.00 1.93
CA ARG A 36 3.16 -3.22 2.71
C ARG A 36 2.29 -4.32 2.13
N TRP A 37 2.92 -5.36 1.59
CA TRP A 37 2.20 -6.48 0.99
C TRP A 37 1.69 -7.48 2.05
N ASP A 38 0.51 -8.02 1.81
CA ASP A 38 -0.24 -8.93 2.69
C ASP A 38 0.33 -10.34 2.65
N ASN A 39 1.46 -10.53 3.32
CA ASN A 39 2.07 -11.83 3.54
C ASN A 39 2.74 -11.91 4.91
N SER A 40 3.17 -13.12 5.27
CA SER A 40 3.76 -13.42 6.57
C SER A 40 5.19 -12.90 6.76
N ARG A 41 5.83 -12.32 5.74
CA ARG A 41 7.21 -11.80 5.87
C ARG A 41 7.16 -10.41 6.48
N GLU A 42 7.94 -10.16 7.53
CA GLU A 42 7.86 -8.90 8.29
C GLU A 42 8.23 -7.64 7.49
N ASN A 43 9.13 -7.75 6.51
CA ASN A 43 9.73 -6.61 5.81
C ASN A 43 9.43 -6.57 4.30
N ASP A 44 8.28 -7.10 3.88
CA ASP A 44 7.90 -7.02 2.47
C ASP A 44 7.22 -5.68 2.19
N LEU A 45 8.07 -4.69 1.95
CA LEU A 45 7.75 -3.30 1.64
C LEU A 45 8.28 -2.97 0.26
N GLU A 46 7.49 -2.30 -0.56
CA GLU A 46 7.91 -1.78 -1.87
C GLU A 46 7.69 -0.28 -1.98
N ASP A 47 8.65 0.42 -2.59
CA ASP A 47 8.61 1.87 -2.75
C ASP A 47 8.02 2.29 -4.10
N TRP A 48 6.79 2.78 -4.07
CA TRP A 48 6.05 3.32 -5.20
C TRP A 48 5.83 4.84 -5.09
N ARG A 49 6.59 5.54 -4.25
CA ARG A 49 6.42 6.98 -4.04
C ARG A 49 6.59 7.76 -5.34
N GLY A 50 5.60 8.60 -5.68
CA GLY A 50 5.56 9.34 -6.93
C GLY A 50 5.33 8.49 -8.19
N GLN A 51 5.02 7.20 -8.04
CA GLN A 51 4.78 6.26 -9.14
C GLN A 51 3.32 5.81 -9.23
N PHE A 52 2.36 6.56 -8.68
CA PHE A 52 0.94 6.19 -8.71
C PHE A 52 0.43 5.92 -10.14
N GLY A 53 0.75 6.80 -11.10
CA GLY A 53 0.39 6.60 -12.50
C GLY A 53 0.98 5.31 -13.10
N THR A 54 2.26 5.03 -12.83
CA THR A 54 2.94 3.80 -13.24
C THR A 54 2.29 2.57 -12.61
N PHE A 55 1.95 2.63 -11.31
CA PHE A 55 1.28 1.56 -10.60
C PHE A 55 -0.04 1.17 -11.27
N ILE A 56 -0.90 2.16 -11.57
CA ILE A 56 -2.15 1.95 -12.29
C ILE A 56 -1.91 1.41 -13.72
N GLN A 57 -0.93 1.96 -14.45
CA GLN A 57 -0.58 1.50 -15.79
C GLN A 57 -0.14 0.04 -15.83
N LEU A 58 0.54 -0.43 -14.78
CA LEU A 58 0.97 -1.81 -14.59
C LEU A 58 -0.14 -2.72 -14.04
N GLY A 59 -1.40 -2.28 -14.04
CA GLY A 59 -2.55 -3.07 -13.61
C GLY A 59 -2.84 -3.00 -12.11
N GLY A 60 -2.18 -2.09 -11.39
CA GLY A 60 -2.48 -1.76 -10.01
C GLY A 60 -3.90 -1.20 -9.86
N LYS A 61 -4.57 -1.54 -8.77
CA LYS A 61 -5.95 -1.11 -8.49
C LYS A 61 -6.09 -0.73 -7.02
N ILE A 62 -7.02 0.19 -6.77
CA ILE A 62 -7.48 0.51 -5.41
C ILE A 62 -8.57 -0.51 -5.04
N LEU A 63 -8.49 -1.05 -3.82
CA LEU A 63 -9.44 -1.99 -3.26
C LEU A 63 -10.54 -1.27 -2.47
N ASP A 64 -11.62 -2.00 -2.18
CA ASP A 64 -12.64 -1.55 -1.23
C ASP A 64 -12.03 -1.34 0.17
N GLU A 65 -12.43 -0.29 0.87
CA GLU A 65 -11.95 0.02 2.23
C GLU A 65 -12.27 -1.11 3.23
N ASN A 66 -13.31 -1.92 2.98
CA ASN A 66 -13.68 -3.07 3.81
C ASN A 66 -12.90 -4.34 3.47
N TYR A 67 -11.96 -4.31 2.51
CA TYR A 67 -11.11 -5.45 2.22
C TYR A 67 -10.31 -5.86 3.47
N SER A 68 -10.39 -7.13 3.84
CA SER A 68 -9.68 -7.67 5.00
C SER A 68 -8.45 -8.45 4.56
N PHE A 69 -7.28 -7.95 4.91
CA PHE A 69 -6.01 -8.63 4.71
C PHE A 69 -5.89 -9.90 5.56
N LYS A 70 -5.14 -10.89 5.09
CA LYS A 70 -4.96 -12.17 5.77
C LYS A 70 -3.87 -12.13 6.85
N PHE A 71 -2.76 -11.47 6.57
CA PHE A 71 -1.54 -11.49 7.39
C PHE A 71 -1.23 -10.14 8.06
N ILE A 72 -1.64 -9.03 7.44
CA ILE A 72 -1.42 -7.68 7.98
C ILE A 72 -2.72 -7.02 8.45
N ASN A 73 -2.60 -6.01 9.31
CA ASN A 73 -3.66 -5.07 9.68
C ASN A 73 -3.70 -3.89 8.70
N ASP A 74 -4.70 -3.02 8.85
CA ASP A 74 -4.88 -1.84 7.99
C ASP A 74 -3.77 -0.77 8.17
N ASP A 75 -2.95 -0.88 9.22
CA ASP A 75 -1.74 -0.06 9.42
C ASP A 75 -0.46 -0.74 8.91
N GLY A 76 -0.57 -1.91 8.29
CA GLY A 76 0.55 -2.71 7.78
C GLY A 76 1.28 -3.57 8.83
N SER A 77 0.88 -3.53 10.10
CA SER A 77 1.44 -4.41 11.14
C SER A 77 1.01 -5.87 10.94
N LEU A 78 1.85 -6.84 11.30
CA LEU A 78 1.49 -8.26 11.26
C LEU A 78 0.40 -8.60 12.30
N LYS A 79 -0.62 -9.36 11.90
CA LYS A 79 -1.72 -9.80 12.78
C LYS A 79 -1.28 -10.77 13.87
N ASN A 80 -0.39 -11.69 13.53
CA ASN A 80 0.13 -12.70 14.46
C ASN A 80 1.65 -12.54 14.53
N LYS A 81 2.12 -11.73 15.48
CA LYS A 81 3.52 -11.73 15.91
C LYS A 81 3.79 -12.92 16.82
#